data_AF-A0A8H5W8Q2-F1
#
_entry.id   AF-A0A8H5W8Q2-F1
#
_cell.length_a   1.000
_cell.length_b   1.000
_cell.length_c   1.000
_cell.angle_alpha   90.00
_cell.angle_beta   90.00
_cell.angle_gamma   90.00
#
_symmetry.space_group_name_H-M   'P 1'
#
loop_
_entity.id
_entity.type
_entity.pdbx_description
1 polymer ?
#
loop_
_entity_poly.entity_id
_entity_poly.type
_entity_poly.pdbx_seq_one_letter_code
_entity_poly.pdbx_strand_id
1 'polypeptide(L)'
;MFEFAGCLHLAQGYETLDEVLTAKSATFTSRGPKIHDKERKWAQGVADLVDSLVGKRNAALGLERVNANVAIALKELGLSIVDAQQAIEIARTIKSPEEFQCIVAFLRAIEVAVDKLRDVVAPDLTENQLWSQRYVFQKNDLVALDTDIVGCHGYYSHFS
;
A
#
# COMPACT_ATOMS: atom_id res chain seq x y z
N MET A 1 4.52 -11.77 3.68
CA MET A 1 4.68 -10.32 3.41
C MET A 1 6.15 -9.92 3.54
N PHE A 2 6.63 -8.98 2.72
CA PHE A 2 7.98 -8.40 2.87
C PHE A 2 7.89 -6.97 3.39
N GLU A 3 8.40 -6.71 4.60
CA GLU A 3 8.29 -5.43 5.31
C GLU A 3 9.65 -4.72 5.44
N PHE A 4 9.65 -3.39 5.53
CA PHE A 4 10.84 -2.59 5.71
C PHE A 4 11.67 -3.01 6.93
N ALA A 5 12.98 -2.90 6.81
CA ALA A 5 13.91 -3.32 7.85
C ALA A 5 13.67 -2.54 9.16
N GLY A 6 13.42 -3.26 10.25
CA GLY A 6 13.08 -2.68 11.56
C GLY A 6 11.57 -2.48 11.80
N CYS A 7 10.74 -2.62 10.75
CA CYS A 7 9.30 -2.39 10.81
C CYS A 7 8.46 -3.69 10.83
N LEU A 8 9.10 -4.86 11.00
CA LEU A 8 8.42 -6.18 11.04
C LEU A 8 7.24 -6.24 12.03
N HIS A 9 7.36 -5.51 13.15
CA HIS A 9 6.34 -5.42 14.19
C HIS A 9 5.03 -4.78 13.71
N LEU A 10 5.04 -4.00 12.62
CA LEU A 10 3.84 -3.35 12.07
C LEU A 10 2.90 -4.34 11.38
N ALA A 11 3.41 -5.48 10.92
CA ALA A 11 2.62 -6.55 10.31
C ALA A 11 2.47 -7.76 11.25
N GLN A 12 2.96 -7.64 12.49
CA GLN A 12 2.91 -8.74 13.45
C GLN A 12 1.48 -8.92 13.97
N GLY A 13 0.97 -10.15 13.89
CA GLY A 13 -0.36 -10.51 14.40
C GLY A 13 -1.49 -10.43 13.38
N TYR A 14 -1.21 -10.10 12.12
CA TYR A 14 -2.20 -10.24 11.05
C TYR A 14 -2.47 -11.71 10.74
N GLU A 15 -3.72 -12.13 10.95
CA GLU A 15 -4.19 -13.51 10.75
C GLU A 15 -4.14 -13.98 9.29
N THR A 16 -4.06 -13.05 8.34
CA THR A 16 -4.00 -13.32 6.90
C THR A 16 -2.58 -13.51 6.37
N LEU A 17 -1.56 -13.39 7.23
CA LEU A 17 -0.15 -13.52 6.86
C LEU A 17 0.48 -14.74 7.54
N ASP A 18 0.99 -15.68 6.74
CA ASP A 18 1.76 -16.81 7.28
C ASP A 18 3.13 -16.38 7.81
N GLU A 19 3.77 -15.43 7.12
CA GLU A 19 5.11 -14.96 7.46
C GLU A 19 5.33 -13.48 7.14
N VAL A 20 6.15 -12.82 7.96
CA VAL A 20 6.63 -11.45 7.75
C VAL A 20 8.16 -11.49 7.64
N LEU A 21 8.67 -11.16 6.46
CA LEU A 21 10.09 -11.20 6.12
C LEU A 21 10.63 -9.79 5.85
N THR A 22 11.94 -9.59 5.99
CA THR A 22 12.54 -8.29 5.68
C THR A 22 12.62 -8.06 4.16
N ALA A 23 12.08 -6.93 3.71
CA ALA A 23 12.11 -6.49 2.33
C ALA A 23 13.54 -6.18 1.87
N LYS A 24 13.87 -6.64 0.67
CA LYS A 24 15.13 -6.33 0.00
C LYS A 24 14.89 -5.21 -1.00
N SER A 25 15.41 -4.01 -0.72
CA SER A 25 15.27 -2.89 -1.66
C SER A 25 16.02 -3.16 -2.98
N ALA A 26 15.29 -3.01 -4.08
CA ALA A 26 15.75 -3.07 -5.47
C ALA A 26 15.52 -1.72 -6.18
N THR A 27 15.87 -0.61 -5.52
CA THR A 27 15.79 0.74 -6.10
C THR A 27 17.17 1.33 -6.35
N PHE A 28 17.31 2.12 -7.42
CA PHE A 28 18.59 2.76 -7.77
C PHE A 28 19.08 3.70 -6.66
N THR A 29 18.18 4.46 -6.04
CA THR A 29 18.51 5.39 -4.94
C THR A 29 19.21 4.70 -3.76
N SER A 30 18.87 3.44 -3.49
CA SER A 30 19.46 2.68 -2.39
C SER A 30 20.67 1.82 -2.78
N ARG A 31 20.88 1.54 -4.07
CA ARG A 31 21.87 0.55 -4.56
C ARG A 31 22.89 1.09 -5.58
N GLY A 32 22.64 2.25 -6.17
CA GLY A 32 23.51 2.90 -7.14
C GLY A 32 23.80 2.01 -8.37
N PRO A 33 25.03 2.07 -8.92
CA PRO A 33 25.39 1.36 -10.16
C PRO A 33 25.21 -0.17 -10.14
N LYS A 34 25.12 -0.78 -8.95
CA LYS A 34 24.95 -2.24 -8.79
C LYS A 34 23.48 -2.68 -8.81
N ILE A 35 22.58 -1.84 -9.32
CA ILE A 35 21.14 -2.10 -9.31
C ILE A 35 20.78 -3.39 -10.04
N HIS A 36 21.38 -3.65 -11.21
CA HIS A 36 21.06 -4.82 -12.03
C HIS A 36 21.32 -6.15 -11.31
N ASP A 37 22.47 -6.27 -10.64
CA ASP A 37 22.81 -7.46 -9.84
C ASP A 37 21.81 -7.68 -8.69
N LYS A 38 21.30 -6.58 -8.12
CA LYS A 38 20.36 -6.62 -7.01
C LYS A 38 18.94 -6.96 -7.47
N GLU A 39 18.50 -6.39 -8.58
CA GLU A 39 17.22 -6.73 -9.22
C GLU A 39 17.20 -8.22 -9.61
N ARG A 40 18.28 -8.74 -10.19
CA ARG A 40 18.39 -10.16 -10.53
C ARG A 40 18.35 -11.06 -9.29
N LYS A 41 19.09 -10.71 -8.22
CA LYS A 41 19.05 -11.47 -6.95
C LYS A 41 17.69 -11.40 -6.26
N TRP A 42 17.02 -10.26 -6.37
CA TRP A 42 15.65 -10.10 -5.85
C TRP A 42 14.69 -10.99 -6.63
N ALA A 43 14.75 -10.96 -7.97
CA ALA A 43 13.91 -11.78 -8.83
C ALA A 43 14.13 -13.28 -8.60
N GLN A 44 15.38 -13.72 -8.39
CA GLN A 44 15.67 -15.10 -8.01
C GLN A 44 14.97 -15.49 -6.71
N GLY A 45 15.05 -14.66 -5.67
CA GLY A 45 14.39 -14.96 -4.39
C GLY A 45 12.86 -15.05 -4.51
N VAL A 46 12.25 -14.24 -5.38
CA VAL A 46 10.81 -14.34 -5.67
C VAL A 46 10.49 -15.62 -6.44
N ALA A 47 11.29 -15.98 -7.45
CA ALA A 47 11.10 -17.21 -8.21
C ALA A 47 11.24 -18.46 -7.33
N ASP A 48 12.25 -18.50 -6.46
CA ASP A 48 12.46 -19.59 -5.50
C ASP A 48 11.27 -19.72 -4.54
N LEU A 49 10.73 -18.58 -4.06
CA LEU A 49 9.56 -18.57 -3.20
C LEU A 49 8.32 -19.08 -3.92
N VAL A 50 8.06 -18.60 -5.14
CA VAL A 50 6.94 -19.06 -5.97
C VAL A 50 7.04 -20.56 -6.25
N ASP A 51 8.23 -21.07 -6.55
CA ASP A 51 8.45 -22.50 -6.75
C ASP A 51 8.17 -23.29 -5.47
N SER A 52 8.64 -22.82 -4.31
CA SER A 52 8.39 -23.47 -3.02
C SER A 52 6.91 -23.53 -2.63
N LEU A 53 6.12 -22.52 -3.02
CA LEU A 53 4.70 -22.42 -2.66
C LEU A 53 3.78 -23.11 -3.67
N VAL A 54 4.09 -23.02 -4.97
CA VAL A 54 3.19 -23.45 -6.05
C VAL A 54 3.67 -24.75 -6.71
N GLY A 55 4.98 -25.03 -6.71
CA GLY A 55 5.59 -26.23 -7.29
C GLY A 55 5.37 -26.39 -8.80
N LYS A 56 5.01 -25.31 -9.49
CA LYS A 56 4.58 -25.34 -10.89
C LYS A 56 5.59 -24.66 -11.80
N ARG A 57 6.08 -25.43 -12.78
CA ARG A 57 6.86 -24.88 -13.90
C ARG A 57 6.02 -23.86 -14.67
N ASN A 58 6.59 -22.68 -14.94
CA ASN A 58 5.91 -21.59 -15.64
C ASN A 58 4.65 -21.08 -14.90
N ALA A 59 4.74 -20.96 -13.57
CA ALA A 59 3.69 -20.34 -12.76
C ALA A 59 3.36 -18.93 -13.28
N ALA A 60 2.07 -18.60 -13.31
CA ALA A 60 1.61 -17.26 -13.62
C ALA A 60 1.85 -16.36 -12.40
N LEU A 61 2.55 -15.25 -12.61
CA LEU A 61 2.85 -14.27 -11.57
C LEU A 61 2.28 -12.91 -11.98
N GLY A 62 1.28 -12.45 -11.24
CA GLY A 62 0.71 -11.12 -11.37
C GLY A 62 1.66 -10.06 -10.82
N LEU A 63 1.97 -9.04 -11.64
CA LEU A 63 2.75 -7.88 -11.24
C LEU A 63 1.95 -6.60 -11.50
N GLU A 64 2.04 -5.63 -10.59
CA GLU A 64 1.44 -4.30 -10.77
C GLU A 64 2.53 -3.26 -11.09
N ARG A 65 3.20 -2.70 -10.06
CA ARG A 65 4.30 -1.73 -10.24
C ARG A 65 5.63 -2.30 -9.80
N VAL A 66 6.52 -2.54 -10.76
CA VAL A 66 7.91 -2.95 -10.53
C VAL A 66 8.85 -2.27 -11.53
N ASN A 67 10.15 -2.24 -11.23
CA ASN A 67 11.15 -1.82 -12.21
C ASN A 67 11.12 -2.77 -13.41
N ALA A 68 11.29 -2.24 -14.63
CA ALA A 68 11.23 -3.03 -15.85
C ALA A 68 12.20 -4.24 -15.84
N ASN A 69 13.42 -4.04 -15.34
CA ASN A 69 14.43 -5.10 -15.26
C ASN A 69 14.02 -6.26 -14.35
N VAL A 70 13.23 -6.00 -13.30
CA VAL A 70 12.73 -7.03 -12.41
C VAL A 70 11.75 -7.94 -13.15
N ALA A 71 10.79 -7.35 -13.88
CA ALA A 71 9.84 -8.12 -14.69
C ALA A 71 10.54 -8.96 -15.77
N ILE A 72 11.56 -8.38 -16.43
CA ILE A 72 12.39 -9.10 -17.41
C ILE A 72 13.12 -10.27 -16.75
N ALA A 73 13.78 -10.05 -15.61
CA ALA A 73 14.51 -11.09 -14.90
C ALA A 73 13.60 -12.24 -14.44
N LEU A 74 12.40 -11.93 -13.93
CA LEU A 74 11.42 -12.97 -13.55
C LEU A 74 10.97 -13.81 -14.75
N LYS A 75 10.79 -13.19 -15.93
CA LYS A 75 10.48 -13.89 -17.18
C LYS A 75 11.64 -14.76 -17.66
N GLU A 76 12.89 -14.29 -17.55
CA GLU A 76 14.09 -15.09 -17.83
C GLU A 76 14.21 -16.31 -16.91
N LEU A 77 13.75 -16.19 -15.66
CA LEU A 77 13.67 -17.28 -14.68
C LEU A 77 12.52 -18.26 -14.96
N GLY A 78 11.75 -18.04 -16.03
CA GLY A 78 10.74 -18.98 -16.50
C GLY A 78 9.37 -18.80 -15.85
N LEU A 79 9.08 -17.65 -15.25
CA LEU A 79 7.73 -17.29 -14.79
C LEU A 79 6.91 -16.66 -15.92
N SER A 80 5.60 -16.92 -15.91
CA SER A 80 4.66 -16.28 -16.82
C SER A 80 4.15 -14.98 -16.19
N ILE A 81 4.71 -13.85 -16.61
CA ILE A 81 4.31 -12.54 -16.08
C ILE A 81 2.97 -12.11 -16.67
N VAL A 82 2.03 -11.74 -15.79
CA VAL A 82 0.73 -11.17 -16.14
C VAL A 82 0.55 -9.84 -15.42
N ASP A 83 -0.19 -8.92 -16.02
CA ASP A 83 -0.60 -7.68 -15.36
C ASP A 83 -1.64 -8.00 -14.28
N ALA A 84 -1.35 -7.64 -13.03
CA ALA A 84 -2.23 -7.87 -11.91
C ALA A 84 -3.31 -6.78 -11.75
N GLN A 85 -3.13 -5.60 -12.37
CA GLN A 85 -3.94 -4.42 -12.08
C GLN A 85 -5.42 -4.68 -12.32
N GLN A 86 -5.79 -5.28 -13.46
CA GLN A 86 -7.20 -5.53 -13.76
C GLN A 86 -7.86 -6.44 -12.72
N ALA A 87 -7.19 -7.54 -12.33
CA ALA A 87 -7.74 -8.49 -11.37
C ALA A 87 -7.90 -7.86 -9.98
N ILE A 88 -6.90 -7.08 -9.57
CA ILE A 88 -6.92 -6.33 -8.31
C ILE A 88 -8.05 -5.30 -8.33
N GLU A 89 -8.16 -4.47 -9.37
CA GLU A 89 -9.20 -3.43 -9.46
C GLU A 89 -10.61 -4.00 -9.46
N ILE A 90 -10.86 -5.10 -10.19
CA ILE A 90 -12.16 -5.78 -10.16
C ILE A 90 -12.46 -6.29 -8.75
N ALA A 91 -11.51 -6.94 -8.09
CA ALA A 91 -11.70 -7.41 -6.72
C ALA A 91 -12.04 -6.25 -5.77
N ARG A 92 -11.38 -5.09 -5.93
CA ARG A 92 -11.60 -3.89 -5.11
C ARG A 92 -12.94 -3.20 -5.35
N THR A 93 -13.67 -3.52 -6.42
CA THR A 93 -15.03 -3.00 -6.61
C THR A 93 -16.05 -3.59 -5.64
N ILE A 94 -15.77 -4.78 -5.10
CA ILE A 94 -16.66 -5.48 -4.17
C ILE A 94 -16.16 -5.23 -2.75
N LYS A 95 -16.97 -4.58 -1.92
CA LYS A 95 -16.62 -4.27 -0.52
C LYS A 95 -17.16 -5.30 0.45
N SER A 96 -16.35 -5.68 1.42
CA SER A 96 -16.80 -6.47 2.56
C SER A 96 -17.73 -5.66 3.46
N PRO A 97 -18.54 -6.31 4.31
CA PRO A 97 -19.33 -5.62 5.32
C PRO A 97 -18.49 -4.75 6.26
N GLU A 98 -17.29 -5.19 6.61
CA GLU A 98 -16.35 -4.48 7.48
C GLU A 98 -15.75 -3.27 6.77
N GLU A 99 -15.35 -3.40 5.50
CA GLU A 99 -14.91 -2.28 4.66
C GLU A 99 -16.00 -1.21 4.55
N PHE A 100 -17.25 -1.62 4.36
CA PHE A 100 -18.37 -0.68 4.28
C PHE A 100 -18.55 0.11 5.58
N GLN A 101 -18.39 -0.53 6.75
CA GLN A 101 -18.42 0.17 8.04
C GLN A 101 -17.30 1.22 8.15
N CYS A 102 -16.08 0.89 7.69
CA CYS A 102 -14.97 1.83 7.62
C CYS A 102 -15.28 3.01 6.69
N ILE A 103 -15.86 2.77 5.51
CA ILE A 103 -16.27 3.84 4.58
C ILE A 103 -17.28 4.78 5.23
N VAL A 104 -18.30 4.24 5.92
CA VAL A 104 -19.29 5.08 6.61
C VAL A 104 -18.65 5.90 7.73
N ALA A 105 -17.73 5.31 8.50
CA ALA A 105 -17.00 6.04 9.55
C ALA A 105 -16.12 7.15 8.96
N PHE A 106 -15.46 6.89 7.83
CA PHE A 106 -14.67 7.86 7.10
C PHE A 106 -15.49 9.05 6.63
N LEU A 107 -16.63 8.79 5.98
CA LEU A 107 -17.51 9.84 5.45
C LEU A 107 -17.96 10.79 6.56
N ARG A 108 -18.33 10.24 7.73
CA ARG A 108 -18.70 11.06 8.90
C ARG A 108 -17.54 11.93 9.40
N ALA A 109 -16.31 11.40 9.41
CA ALA A 109 -15.12 12.16 9.80
C ALA A 109 -14.82 13.30 8.80
N ILE A 110 -14.98 13.03 7.50
CA ILE A 110 -14.83 14.04 6.44
C ILE A 110 -15.90 15.12 6.56
N GLU A 111 -17.16 14.76 6.77
CA GLU A 111 -18.26 15.73 6.94
C GLU A 111 -17.93 16.72 8.06
N VAL A 112 -17.47 16.23 9.21
CA VAL A 112 -17.04 17.08 10.33
C VAL A 112 -15.89 17.99 9.92
N ALA A 113 -14.87 17.46 9.23
CA ALA A 113 -13.72 18.25 8.78
C ALA A 113 -14.13 19.35 7.78
N VAL A 114 -15.02 19.03 6.84
CA VAL A 114 -15.56 19.96 5.85
C VAL A 114 -16.40 21.05 6.49
N ASP A 115 -17.24 20.73 7.48
CA ASP A 115 -18.03 21.74 8.21
C ASP A 115 -17.11 22.74 8.93
N LYS A 116 -16.04 22.25 9.56
CA LYS A 116 -15.05 23.11 10.20
C LYS A 116 -14.29 23.99 9.22
N LEU A 117 -13.99 23.48 8.03
CA LEU A 117 -13.42 24.29 6.95
C LEU A 117 -14.41 25.37 6.50
N ARG A 118 -15.70 25.03 6.34
CA ARG A 118 -16.74 25.99 5.95
C ARG A 118 -16.88 27.15 6.94
N ASP A 119 -16.80 26.88 8.24
CA ASP A 119 -16.90 27.90 9.29
C ASP A 119 -15.79 28.96 9.22
N VAL A 120 -14.64 28.61 8.63
CA VAL A 120 -13.47 29.51 8.56
C VAL A 120 -13.23 30.09 7.16
N VAL A 121 -13.99 29.66 6.14
CA VAL A 121 -13.89 30.25 4.80
C VAL A 121 -14.34 31.71 4.86
N ALA A 122 -13.46 32.60 4.39
CA ALA A 122 -13.70 34.02 4.34
C ALA A 122 -13.06 34.63 3.07
N PRO A 123 -13.62 35.74 2.54
CA PRO A 123 -12.91 36.58 1.59
C PRO A 123 -11.53 36.96 2.13
N ASP A 124 -10.53 37.03 1.25
CA ASP A 124 -9.12 37.35 1.55
C ASP A 124 -8.25 36.23 2.15
N LEU A 125 -8.79 35.02 2.35
CA LEU A 125 -7.99 33.81 2.60
C LEU A 125 -7.50 33.20 1.27
N THR A 126 -6.21 32.89 1.18
CA THR A 126 -5.70 32.05 0.10
C THR A 126 -6.05 30.58 0.35
N GLU A 127 -6.12 29.78 -0.71
CA GLU A 127 -6.35 28.32 -0.60
C GLU A 127 -5.36 27.67 0.38
N ASN A 128 -4.06 27.96 0.27
CA ASN A 128 -3.06 27.40 1.19
C ASN A 128 -3.30 27.78 2.65
N GLN A 129 -3.75 29.00 2.94
CA GLN A 129 -4.11 29.40 4.30
C GLN A 129 -5.35 28.65 4.81
N LEU A 130 -6.33 28.40 3.95
CA LEU A 130 -7.50 27.59 4.28
C LEU A 130 -7.14 26.12 4.53
N TRP A 131 -6.29 25.52 3.69
CA TRP A 131 -5.85 24.13 3.82
C TRP A 131 -4.85 23.89 4.96
N SER A 132 -4.03 24.90 5.30
CA SER A 132 -3.02 24.80 6.37
C SER A 132 -3.57 25.08 7.77
N GLN A 133 -4.89 25.29 7.91
CA GLN A 133 -5.53 25.47 9.21
C GLN A 133 -5.10 24.35 10.15
N ARG A 134 -4.45 24.73 11.26
CA ARG A 134 -3.84 23.80 12.19
C ARG A 134 -4.93 23.09 12.98
N TYR A 135 -5.35 21.93 12.48
CA TYR A 135 -6.18 21.02 13.25
C TYR A 135 -5.30 20.34 14.31
N VAL A 136 -5.53 20.63 15.59
CA VAL A 136 -4.90 19.91 16.70
C VAL A 136 -5.83 18.75 17.07
N PHE A 137 -5.49 17.56 16.59
CA PHE A 137 -6.23 16.34 16.89
C PHE A 137 -6.27 16.07 18.39
N GLN A 138 -7.47 15.82 18.90
CA GLN A 138 -7.70 15.37 20.26
C GLN A 138 -7.59 13.84 20.33
N LYS A 139 -7.44 13.32 21.55
CA LYS A 139 -7.45 11.88 21.79
C LYS A 139 -8.79 11.30 21.33
N ASN A 140 -8.73 10.27 20.48
CA ASN A 140 -9.86 9.58 19.83
C ASN A 140 -10.49 10.28 18.62
N ASP A 141 -9.87 11.34 18.10
CA ASP A 141 -10.29 11.88 16.81
C ASP A 141 -10.00 10.86 15.70
N LEU A 142 -10.98 10.66 14.81
CA LEU A 142 -10.78 9.96 13.55
C LEU A 142 -10.17 10.92 12.55
N VAL A 143 -8.97 10.60 12.07
CA VAL A 143 -8.29 11.39 11.04
C VAL A 143 -8.49 10.71 9.70
N ALA A 144 -9.17 11.41 8.81
CA ALA A 144 -9.38 11.03 7.43
C ALA A 144 -8.42 11.84 6.54
N LEU A 145 -7.50 11.16 5.86
CA LEU A 145 -6.72 11.72 4.74
C LEU A 145 -7.26 11.16 3.43
N ASP A 146 -6.84 11.73 2.31
CA ASP A 146 -7.37 11.49 0.94
C ASP A 146 -7.58 10.00 0.58
N THR A 147 -6.93 9.06 1.27
CA THR A 147 -7.13 7.61 1.12
C THR A 147 -7.11 6.78 2.42
N ASP A 148 -6.89 7.41 3.58
CA ASP A 148 -6.53 6.69 4.81
C ASP A 148 -7.34 7.16 6.02
N ILE A 149 -7.66 6.21 6.90
CA ILE A 149 -8.24 6.47 8.23
C ILE A 149 -7.23 6.08 9.29
N VAL A 150 -6.95 7.00 10.21
CA VAL A 150 -6.28 6.67 11.46
C VAL A 150 -7.28 6.80 12.59
N GLY A 151 -7.60 5.67 13.23
CA GLY A 151 -8.48 5.61 14.38
C GLY A 151 -7.78 5.06 15.62
N CYS A 152 -8.46 5.11 16.76
CA CYS A 152 -7.96 4.58 18.04
C CYS A 152 -7.69 3.07 18.04
N HIS A 153 -8.14 2.35 17.00
CA HIS A 153 -7.97 0.90 16.84
C HIS A 153 -7.02 0.51 15.71
N GLY A 154 -6.44 1.47 14.98
CA GLY A 154 -5.46 1.17 13.93
C GLY A 154 -5.48 2.14 12.76
N TYR A 155 -4.57 1.88 11.83
CA TYR A 155 -4.48 2.54 10.53
C TYR A 155 -5.21 1.68 9.50
N TYR A 156 -6.05 2.32 8.68
CA TYR A 156 -6.78 1.70 7.58
C TYR A 156 -6.47 2.48 6.31
N SER A 157 -5.82 1.87 5.32
CA SER A 157 -5.53 2.50 4.04
C SER A 157 -6.31 1.90 2.88
N HIS A 158 -6.59 2.76 1.91
CA HIS A 158 -7.06 2.51 0.55
C HIS A 158 -8.52 2.07 0.32
N PHE A 159 -9.33 3.04 -0.12
CA PHE A 159 -10.50 2.84 -1.00
C PHE A 159 -10.31 3.50 -2.38
N SER A 160 -9.15 3.30 -3.04
CA SER A 160 -8.92 3.75 -4.43
C SER A 160 -7.70 3.15 -5.07
#